data_AF-A0A0P0NXU8-F1
#
_entry.id   AF-A0A0P0NXU8-F1
#
_cell.length_a   1.000
_cell.length_b   1.000
_cell.length_c   1.000
_cell.angle_alpha   90.00
_cell.angle_beta   90.00
_cell.angle_gamma   90.00
#
_symmetry.space_group_name_H-M   'P 1'
#
loop_
_entity.id
_entity.type
_entity.pdbx_description
1 polymer ?
#
loop_
_entity_poly.entity_id
_entity_poly.type
_entity_poly.pdbx_seq_one_letter_code
_entity_poly.pdbx_strand_id
1 'polypeptide(L)'
;MPEALIIDACRTPRGIGKVGKGALADFHPQHLAATVLRALADRNGLNTAEVDDIIWGTSTQRGKQGGDLGRMAALDAGYDVRASGMTLDRFCGSGITTVNLAAASIMSGMEDLVIAGGTEMMSYTAATADRTSPGLLDSGNLRLRARHPQSHQGVCADAIATLEGISRQALDELAVVSQQRADQAIREGRFDRALVPVLHEDGSVALDREEFPRPQTTLESLSQLKASFEMMAGVPIDEAGTTLGGLIHQVYPDLKITHVHHAGNSSGVVDGAAAVLLASPAYAAAHGLKPRARVVAMANIGDSPTLMLNAPVPAARKVLAKAGLTVDDIDLWEINEAFAVVAEKFIRDLNLDRDKVNVNGGAMALGHPIGATGSILIGTILDELERRDLKRGLVTMCAAGGMAPAIIIERL
;
A
#
# COMPACT_ATOMS: atom_id res chain seq x y z
N MET A 1 25.52 5.30 -14.76
CA MET A 1 24.20 5.98 -14.64
C MET A 1 24.00 6.25 -13.16
N PRO A 2 23.31 7.35 -12.77
CA PRO A 2 22.93 7.53 -11.38
C PRO A 2 22.03 6.37 -10.94
N GLU A 3 22.34 5.75 -9.80
CA GLU A 3 21.61 4.61 -9.25
C GLU A 3 21.13 4.96 -7.84
N ALA A 4 19.98 4.41 -7.45
CA ALA A 4 19.53 4.42 -6.06
C ALA A 4 19.52 2.98 -5.56
N LEU A 5 20.20 2.75 -4.45
CA LEU A 5 20.34 1.44 -3.83
C LEU A 5 19.38 1.34 -2.64
N ILE A 6 18.67 0.23 -2.53
CA ILE A 6 17.91 -0.12 -1.34
C ILE A 6 18.86 -0.84 -0.39
N ILE A 7 19.06 -0.27 0.79
CA ILE A 7 19.96 -0.80 1.83
C ILE A 7 19.21 -1.71 2.80
N ASP A 8 18.02 -1.26 3.24
CA ASP A 8 17.21 -2.02 4.17
C ASP A 8 15.72 -1.64 4.04
N ALA A 9 14.85 -2.52 4.52
CA ALA A 9 13.41 -2.30 4.56
C ALA A 9 12.83 -3.01 5.78
N CYS A 10 11.96 -2.31 6.51
CA CYS A 10 11.30 -2.87 7.68
C CYS A 10 9.89 -2.29 7.85
N ARG A 11 9.09 -2.94 8.68
CA ARG A 11 7.68 -2.58 8.92
C ARG A 11 7.22 -3.04 10.29
N THR A 12 6.21 -2.37 10.81
CA THR A 12 5.47 -2.91 11.97
C THR A 12 4.66 -4.14 11.54
N PRO A 13 4.26 -5.01 12.49
CA PRO A 13 3.09 -5.85 12.29
C PRO A 13 1.85 -4.99 12.03
N ARG A 14 0.85 -5.55 11.34
CA ARG A 14 -0.41 -4.87 11.08
C ARG A 14 -1.44 -5.23 12.15
N GLY A 15 -1.83 -4.23 12.93
CA GLY A 15 -2.89 -4.34 13.93
C GLY A 15 -4.27 -4.13 13.31
N ILE A 16 -5.32 -4.73 13.86
CA ILE A 16 -6.69 -4.52 13.39
C ILE A 16 -7.04 -3.02 13.52
N GLY A 17 -7.48 -2.38 12.45
CA GLY A 17 -7.73 -0.93 12.41
C GLY A 17 -9.06 -0.53 13.04
N LYS A 18 -9.33 -0.96 14.28
CA LYS A 18 -10.56 -0.67 15.02
C LYS A 18 -10.28 -0.47 16.50
N VAL A 19 -10.69 0.70 17.02
CA VAL A 19 -10.64 1.05 18.45
C VAL A 19 -11.34 -0.02 19.29
N GLY A 20 -10.69 -0.43 20.39
CA GLY A 20 -11.14 -1.48 21.29
C GLY A 20 -11.02 -2.91 20.74
N LYS A 21 -10.39 -3.09 19.56
CA LYS A 21 -10.08 -4.42 19.01
C LYS A 21 -8.62 -4.59 18.65
N GLY A 22 -8.04 -3.63 17.93
CA GLY A 22 -6.66 -3.74 17.48
C GLY A 22 -5.64 -3.35 18.52
N ALA A 23 -4.55 -4.09 18.55
CA ALA A 23 -3.45 -3.86 19.50
C ALA A 23 -2.78 -2.49 19.36
N LEU A 24 -2.82 -1.91 18.15
CA LEU A 24 -2.18 -0.63 17.85
C LEU A 24 -3.13 0.57 17.95
N ALA A 25 -4.45 0.36 18.10
CA ALA A 25 -5.46 1.39 17.85
C ALA A 25 -5.38 2.63 18.77
N ASP A 26 -4.78 2.47 19.95
CA ASP A 26 -4.63 3.56 20.94
C ASP A 26 -3.28 4.28 20.86
N PHE A 27 -2.36 3.79 20.01
CA PHE A 27 -1.05 4.42 19.81
C PHE A 27 -1.15 5.72 19.02
N HIS A 28 -0.18 6.61 19.24
CA HIS A 28 0.00 7.75 18.36
C HIS A 28 0.60 7.28 17.02
N PRO A 29 0.12 7.76 15.85
CA PRO A 29 0.68 7.38 14.55
C PRO A 29 2.19 7.60 14.43
N GLN A 30 2.69 8.71 14.98
CA GLN A 30 4.14 9.02 14.99
C GLN A 30 4.96 7.95 15.72
N HIS A 31 4.42 7.29 16.76
CA HIS A 31 5.13 6.23 17.49
C HIS A 31 5.33 4.99 16.59
N LEU A 32 4.34 4.61 15.78
CA LEU A 32 4.51 3.49 14.82
C LEU A 32 5.55 3.82 13.75
N ALA A 33 5.54 5.06 13.23
CA ALA A 33 6.55 5.53 12.30
C ALA A 33 7.95 5.55 12.95
N ALA A 34 8.05 6.05 14.18
CA ALA A 34 9.30 6.12 14.92
C ALA A 34 9.88 4.72 15.20
N THR A 35 9.02 3.72 15.42
CA THR A 35 9.43 2.32 15.62
C THR A 35 10.25 1.81 14.43
N VAL A 36 9.79 2.02 13.19
CA VAL A 36 10.51 1.54 12.00
C VAL A 36 11.71 2.41 11.66
N LEU A 37 11.65 3.72 11.92
CA LEU A 37 12.81 4.60 11.75
C LEU A 37 13.95 4.23 12.70
N ARG A 38 13.66 4.06 14.00
CA ARG A 38 14.64 3.59 14.99
C ARG A 38 15.27 2.27 14.57
N ALA A 39 14.46 1.30 14.12
CA ALA A 39 14.97 0.02 13.67
C ALA A 39 15.94 0.14 12.49
N LEU A 40 15.66 0.99 11.50
CA LEU A 40 16.59 1.25 10.40
C LEU A 40 17.90 1.87 10.89
N ALA A 41 17.83 2.86 11.76
CA ALA A 41 19.02 3.50 12.34
C ALA A 41 19.90 2.49 13.09
N ASP A 42 19.28 1.70 13.97
CA ASP A 42 20.00 0.75 14.84
C ASP A 42 20.61 -0.41 14.03
N ARG A 43 19.86 -1.01 13.09
CA ARG A 43 20.33 -2.14 12.26
C ARG A 43 21.50 -1.78 11.36
N ASN A 44 21.57 -0.52 10.93
CA ASN A 44 22.53 -0.05 9.93
C ASN A 44 23.60 0.88 10.53
N GLY A 45 23.55 1.17 11.84
CA GLY A 45 24.49 2.08 12.50
C GLY A 45 24.50 3.48 11.88
N LEU A 46 23.33 3.99 11.49
CA LEU A 46 23.23 5.22 10.70
C LEU A 46 23.69 6.45 11.49
N ASN A 47 24.51 7.29 10.84
CA ASN A 47 24.68 8.67 11.26
C ASN A 47 23.42 9.46 10.84
N THR A 48 22.46 9.61 11.75
CA THR A 48 21.17 10.25 11.44
C THR A 48 21.31 11.73 11.08
N ALA A 49 22.44 12.39 11.40
CA ALA A 49 22.73 13.75 10.96
C ALA A 49 23.01 13.89 9.45
N GLU A 50 23.26 12.78 8.77
CA GLU A 50 23.48 12.70 7.32
C GLU A 50 22.28 12.14 6.55
N VAL A 51 21.17 11.84 7.24
CA VAL A 51 19.92 11.52 6.54
C VAL A 51 19.39 12.82 5.96
N ASP A 52 19.40 12.94 4.65
CA ASP A 52 19.04 14.18 3.98
C ASP A 52 17.55 14.46 4.11
N ASP A 53 16.70 13.45 3.90
CA ASP A 53 15.25 13.59 3.97
C ASP A 53 14.52 12.31 4.41
N ILE A 54 13.36 12.52 5.04
CA ILE A 54 12.38 11.50 5.41
C ILE A 54 11.13 11.74 4.58
N ILE A 55 10.95 10.97 3.51
CA ILE A 55 9.81 11.12 2.59
C ILE A 55 8.70 10.17 3.02
N TRP A 56 7.62 10.70 3.58
CA TRP A 56 6.64 9.88 4.30
C TRP A 56 5.22 9.95 3.72
N GLY A 57 4.59 8.78 3.56
CA GLY A 57 3.23 8.66 3.03
C GLY A 57 2.17 8.55 4.13
N THR A 58 1.18 9.44 4.11
CA THR A 58 0.00 9.36 4.98
C THR A 58 -1.22 9.90 4.24
N SER A 59 -2.26 9.08 4.09
CA SER A 59 -3.46 9.45 3.32
C SER A 59 -4.36 10.40 4.10
N THR A 60 -4.67 10.09 5.37
CA THR A 60 -5.53 10.96 6.17
C THR A 60 -4.70 11.93 7.00
N GLN A 61 -4.27 13.05 6.41
CA GLN A 61 -3.42 14.04 7.11
C GLN A 61 -4.23 14.99 8.02
N ARG A 62 -4.95 14.45 9.01
CA ARG A 62 -5.76 15.23 9.96
C ARG A 62 -5.50 14.80 11.40
N GLY A 63 -5.60 15.77 12.32
CA GLY A 63 -5.40 15.54 13.76
C GLY A 63 -4.07 14.84 14.05
N LYS A 64 -4.09 13.69 14.75
CA LYS A 64 -2.88 12.92 15.10
C LYS A 64 -2.04 12.45 13.91
N GLN A 65 -2.61 12.42 12.70
CA GLN A 65 -1.93 12.05 11.47
C GLN A 65 -1.48 13.26 10.61
N GLY A 66 -1.72 14.50 11.08
CA GLY A 66 -1.25 15.71 10.43
C GLY A 66 0.09 16.21 10.99
N GLY A 67 0.47 17.43 10.60
CA GLY A 67 1.63 18.13 11.20
C GLY A 67 2.99 17.58 10.76
N ASP A 68 3.09 17.16 9.50
CA ASP A 68 4.30 16.54 8.93
C ASP A 68 4.77 15.32 9.75
N LEU A 69 3.97 14.24 9.64
CA LEU A 69 4.18 13.00 10.37
C LEU A 69 5.58 12.41 10.15
N GLY A 70 6.14 12.49 8.94
CA GLY A 70 7.49 12.02 8.63
C GLY A 70 8.56 12.71 9.47
N ARG A 71 8.57 14.06 9.48
CA ARG A 71 9.53 14.84 10.27
C ARG A 71 9.35 14.61 11.76
N MET A 72 8.11 14.64 12.25
CA MET A 72 7.85 14.47 13.69
C MET A 72 8.21 13.06 14.16
N ALA A 73 7.96 12.03 13.35
CA ALA A 73 8.35 10.67 13.66
C ALA A 73 9.88 10.47 13.69
N ALA A 74 10.64 11.17 12.84
CA ALA A 74 12.10 11.12 12.88
C ALA A 74 12.65 11.72 14.19
N LEU A 75 12.08 12.85 14.63
CA LEU A 75 12.44 13.45 15.92
C LEU A 75 12.07 12.54 17.10
N ASP A 76 10.89 11.92 17.06
CA ASP A 76 10.46 10.92 18.06
C ASP A 76 11.36 9.67 18.06
N ALA A 77 11.79 9.23 16.87
CA ALA A 77 12.83 8.22 16.67
C ALA A 77 14.24 8.71 17.03
N GLY A 78 14.39 9.87 17.68
CA GLY A 78 15.66 10.43 18.13
C GLY A 78 16.71 10.60 17.03
N TYR A 79 16.28 10.86 15.80
CA TYR A 79 17.19 11.27 14.74
C TYR A 79 17.74 12.66 15.06
N ASP A 80 18.94 12.96 14.54
CA ASP A 80 19.49 14.29 14.66
C ASP A 80 18.55 15.35 14.07
N VAL A 81 18.53 16.53 14.68
CA VAL A 81 17.67 17.63 14.25
C VAL A 81 17.96 18.12 12.83
N ARG A 82 19.11 17.77 12.24
CA ARG A 82 19.47 18.05 10.85
C ARG A 82 18.69 17.22 9.83
N ALA A 83 18.20 16.03 10.19
CA ALA A 83 17.48 15.19 9.25
C ALA A 83 16.18 15.86 8.78
N SER A 84 16.01 16.17 7.50
CA SER A 84 14.77 16.79 7.02
C SER A 84 13.61 15.79 7.04
N GLY A 85 12.40 16.27 6.79
CA GLY A 85 11.25 15.40 6.54
C GLY A 85 10.16 16.11 5.76
N MET A 86 9.35 15.32 5.07
CA MET A 86 8.09 15.76 4.49
C MET A 86 7.05 14.64 4.51
N THR A 87 5.77 15.05 4.52
CA THR A 87 4.63 14.13 4.44
C THR A 87 3.79 14.42 3.20
N LEU A 88 3.45 13.39 2.43
CA LEU A 88 2.71 13.50 1.17
C LEU A 88 1.52 12.54 1.11
N ASP A 89 0.61 12.83 0.18
CA ASP A 89 -0.57 12.02 -0.09
C ASP A 89 -0.73 11.79 -1.61
N ARG A 90 -0.69 10.51 -2.01
CA ARG A 90 -1.19 9.97 -3.29
C ARG A 90 -2.18 8.83 -3.03
N PHE A 91 -3.06 9.01 -2.04
CA PHE A 91 -3.97 8.01 -1.53
C PHE A 91 -3.25 6.69 -1.22
N CYS A 92 -3.82 5.55 -1.62
CA CYS A 92 -3.20 4.22 -1.52
C CYS A 92 -1.82 4.14 -2.18
N GLY A 93 -1.53 4.98 -3.18
CA GLY A 93 -0.25 5.01 -3.90
C GLY A 93 0.89 5.72 -3.16
N SER A 94 0.65 6.26 -1.95
CA SER A 94 1.64 7.07 -1.23
C SER A 94 2.93 6.30 -0.95
N GLY A 95 2.86 5.07 -0.45
CA GLY A 95 4.04 4.30 -0.05
C GLY A 95 4.99 3.90 -1.20
N ILE A 96 4.48 3.70 -2.43
CA ILE A 96 5.35 3.52 -3.61
C ILE A 96 5.87 4.87 -4.08
N THR A 97 5.04 5.91 -4.01
CA THR A 97 5.42 7.27 -4.42
C THR A 97 6.58 7.80 -3.59
N THR A 98 6.60 7.55 -2.28
CA THR A 98 7.69 8.01 -1.40
C THR A 98 9.02 7.38 -1.78
N VAL A 99 9.04 6.07 -2.03
CA VAL A 99 10.24 5.35 -2.51
C VAL A 99 10.65 5.85 -3.90
N ASN A 100 9.70 6.12 -4.78
CA ASN A 100 9.99 6.66 -6.11
C ASN A 100 10.64 8.06 -6.05
N LEU A 101 10.18 8.92 -5.13
CA LEU A 101 10.74 10.25 -4.94
C LEU A 101 12.13 10.20 -4.29
N ALA A 102 12.34 9.33 -3.30
CA ALA A 102 13.64 9.10 -2.69
C ALA A 102 14.67 8.57 -3.70
N ALA A 103 14.27 7.60 -4.53
CA ALA A 103 15.14 7.11 -5.58
C ALA A 103 15.42 8.20 -6.64
N ALA A 104 14.42 9.01 -7.00
CA ALA A 104 14.61 10.10 -7.95
C ALA A 104 15.53 11.21 -7.41
N SER A 105 15.43 11.57 -6.12
CA SER A 105 16.32 12.57 -5.51
C SER A 105 17.77 12.10 -5.52
N ILE A 106 18.01 10.85 -5.13
CA ILE A 106 19.34 10.21 -5.19
C ILE A 106 19.87 10.16 -6.63
N MET A 107 19.05 9.67 -7.57
CA MET A 107 19.44 9.59 -8.99
C MET A 107 19.68 10.96 -9.64
N SER A 108 19.11 12.04 -9.08
CA SER A 108 19.38 13.40 -9.55
C SER A 108 20.67 14.00 -8.98
N GLY A 109 21.27 13.36 -7.96
CA GLY A 109 22.39 13.89 -7.19
C GLY A 109 21.99 14.99 -6.20
N MET A 110 20.70 15.09 -5.89
CA MET A 110 20.19 16.05 -4.89
C MET A 110 20.48 15.57 -3.48
N GLU A 111 20.33 14.26 -3.24
CA GLU A 111 20.47 13.62 -1.92
C GLU A 111 21.35 12.37 -2.02
N ASP A 112 21.92 11.94 -0.91
CA ASP A 112 22.80 10.76 -0.81
C ASP A 112 22.23 9.68 0.11
N LEU A 113 21.48 10.04 1.15
CA LEU A 113 20.86 9.12 2.10
C LEU A 113 19.42 9.55 2.44
N VAL A 114 18.45 8.75 2.01
CA VAL A 114 17.02 9.09 2.15
C VAL A 114 16.26 7.91 2.75
N ILE A 115 15.32 8.19 3.65
CA ILE A 115 14.37 7.18 4.12
C ILE A 115 13.01 7.48 3.52
N ALA A 116 12.45 6.52 2.79
CA ALA A 116 11.09 6.57 2.30
C ALA A 116 10.20 5.65 3.12
N GLY A 117 8.94 6.01 3.29
CA GLY A 117 8.03 5.14 4.03
C GLY A 117 6.60 5.63 4.06
N GLY A 118 5.86 5.16 5.05
CA GLY A 118 4.53 5.66 5.32
C GLY A 118 3.92 5.09 6.60
N THR A 119 2.84 5.70 7.04
CA THR A 119 2.07 5.27 8.20
C THR A 119 0.61 5.62 8.01
N GLU A 120 -0.26 4.68 8.39
CA GLU A 120 -1.68 4.91 8.47
C GLU A 120 -2.24 4.25 9.74
N MET A 121 -3.03 5.01 10.51
CA MET A 121 -3.86 4.53 11.61
C MET A 121 -5.32 4.60 11.17
N MET A 122 -5.78 3.57 10.48
CA MET A 122 -7.17 3.51 10.01
C MET A 122 -8.16 3.43 11.17
N SER A 123 -7.77 2.88 12.32
CA SER A 123 -8.56 2.92 13.56
C SER A 123 -8.87 4.36 13.98
N TYR A 124 -7.85 5.22 13.98
CA TYR A 124 -7.96 6.64 14.30
C TYR A 124 -8.81 7.38 13.26
N THR A 125 -8.56 7.13 11.97
CA THR A 125 -9.33 7.73 10.87
C THR A 125 -10.81 7.40 10.99
N ALA A 126 -11.15 6.13 11.24
CA ALA A 126 -12.54 5.70 11.40
C ALA A 126 -13.19 6.28 12.67
N ALA A 127 -12.44 6.36 13.78
CA ALA A 127 -12.96 6.88 15.05
C ALA A 127 -13.23 8.39 15.01
N THR A 128 -12.49 9.13 14.17
CA THR A 128 -12.59 10.58 14.03
C THR A 128 -13.31 11.05 12.77
N ALA A 129 -13.88 10.11 11.99
CA ALA A 129 -14.63 10.41 10.79
C ALA A 129 -15.83 11.33 11.09
N ASP A 130 -15.97 12.40 10.32
CA ASP A 130 -17.13 13.27 10.38
C ASP A 130 -18.36 12.53 9.82
N ARG A 131 -19.29 12.19 10.72
CA ARG A 131 -20.52 11.46 10.37
C ARG A 131 -21.55 12.30 9.63
N THR A 132 -21.34 13.60 9.52
CA THR A 132 -22.23 14.53 8.82
C THR A 132 -21.82 14.74 7.36
N SER A 133 -20.60 14.33 6.99
CA SER A 133 -20.08 14.41 5.63
C SER A 133 -20.02 13.03 4.98
N PRO A 134 -20.41 12.88 3.69
CA PRO A 134 -20.31 11.61 2.99
C PRO A 134 -18.86 11.19 2.67
N GLY A 135 -17.87 12.03 2.97
CA GLY A 135 -16.44 11.67 2.85
C GLY A 135 -15.97 11.39 1.42
N LEU A 136 -16.53 12.09 0.43
CA LEU A 136 -16.23 11.87 -0.99
C LEU A 136 -14.86 12.43 -1.40
N LEU A 137 -14.23 11.79 -2.38
CA LEU A 137 -12.90 12.16 -2.88
C LEU A 137 -12.84 13.58 -3.47
N ASP A 138 -13.96 14.09 -3.97
CA ASP A 138 -14.04 15.46 -4.49
C ASP A 138 -14.02 16.54 -3.41
N SER A 139 -14.06 16.15 -2.12
CA SER A 139 -14.10 17.07 -0.97
C SER A 139 -15.21 18.13 -1.10
N GLY A 140 -16.35 17.79 -1.69
CA GLY A 140 -17.47 18.70 -1.90
C GLY A 140 -17.36 19.60 -3.14
N ASN A 141 -16.34 19.42 -3.99
CA ASN A 141 -16.18 20.16 -5.22
C ASN A 141 -17.15 19.66 -6.31
N LEU A 142 -18.37 20.22 -6.33
CA LEU A 142 -19.42 19.82 -7.26
C LEU A 142 -19.06 20.03 -8.74
N ARG A 143 -18.20 21.01 -9.04
CA ARG A 143 -17.69 21.23 -10.41
C ARG A 143 -16.80 20.07 -10.86
N LEU A 144 -15.98 19.54 -9.95
CA LEU A 144 -15.18 18.34 -10.20
C LEU A 144 -16.09 17.13 -10.37
N ARG A 145 -17.05 16.93 -9.46
CA ARG A 145 -18.03 15.83 -9.50
C ARG A 145 -18.76 15.75 -10.84
N ALA A 146 -19.28 16.87 -11.33
CA ALA A 146 -20.03 16.92 -12.57
C ALA A 146 -19.20 16.55 -13.81
N ARG A 147 -17.88 16.79 -13.78
CA ARG A 147 -16.97 16.47 -14.90
C ARG A 147 -16.36 15.08 -14.79
N HIS A 148 -16.09 14.65 -13.57
CA HIS A 148 -15.39 13.42 -13.22
C HIS A 148 -16.12 12.80 -12.02
N PRO A 149 -17.29 12.16 -12.25
CA PRO A 149 -18.04 11.55 -11.16
C PRO A 149 -17.22 10.40 -10.58
N GLN A 150 -17.03 10.44 -9.27
CA GLN A 150 -16.15 9.55 -8.52
C GLN A 150 -16.95 8.91 -7.39
N SER A 151 -17.13 7.59 -7.48
CA SER A 151 -17.86 6.83 -6.47
C SER A 151 -16.95 6.39 -5.30
N HIS A 152 -17.50 5.63 -4.38
CA HIS A 152 -16.74 4.92 -3.35
C HIS A 152 -15.98 3.75 -3.98
N GLN A 153 -14.76 3.49 -3.48
CA GLN A 153 -13.83 2.50 -4.04
C GLN A 153 -14.47 1.11 -4.21
N GLY A 154 -15.25 0.66 -3.22
CA GLY A 154 -15.94 -0.64 -3.29
C GLY A 154 -17.03 -0.71 -4.37
N VAL A 155 -17.73 0.39 -4.65
CA VAL A 155 -18.72 0.47 -5.73
C VAL A 155 -18.00 0.48 -7.09
N CYS A 156 -16.86 1.17 -7.19
CA CYS A 156 -15.98 1.08 -8.36
C CYS A 156 -15.50 -0.37 -8.59
N ALA A 157 -15.10 -1.09 -7.54
CA ALA A 157 -14.67 -2.48 -7.64
C ALA A 157 -15.79 -3.40 -8.18
N ASP A 158 -17.01 -3.28 -7.66
CA ASP A 158 -18.16 -4.03 -8.17
C ASP A 158 -18.50 -3.67 -9.63
N ALA A 159 -18.40 -2.38 -10.00
CA ALA A 159 -18.59 -1.94 -11.39
C ALA A 159 -17.54 -2.56 -12.34
N ILE A 160 -16.27 -2.60 -11.94
CA ILE A 160 -15.19 -3.25 -12.71
C ILE A 160 -15.50 -4.74 -12.84
N ALA A 161 -15.82 -5.45 -11.76
CA ALA A 161 -16.12 -6.88 -11.82
C ALA A 161 -17.28 -7.19 -12.77
N THR A 162 -18.30 -6.33 -12.77
CA THR A 162 -19.45 -6.43 -13.67
C THR A 162 -19.04 -6.23 -15.13
N LEU A 163 -18.28 -5.16 -15.43
CA LEU A 163 -17.83 -4.84 -16.79
C LEU A 163 -16.91 -5.92 -17.38
N GLU A 164 -16.07 -6.52 -16.54
CA GLU A 164 -15.07 -7.50 -16.95
C GLU A 164 -15.60 -8.95 -16.91
N GLY A 165 -16.85 -9.15 -16.45
CA GLY A 165 -17.42 -10.49 -16.27
C GLY A 165 -16.66 -11.36 -15.26
N ILE A 166 -16.04 -10.75 -14.24
CA ILE A 166 -15.32 -11.47 -13.19
C ILE A 166 -16.33 -11.92 -12.13
N SER A 167 -16.51 -13.23 -12.02
CA SER A 167 -17.50 -13.81 -11.10
C SER A 167 -17.07 -13.66 -9.64
N ARG A 168 -18.06 -13.59 -8.73
CA ARG A 168 -17.83 -13.63 -7.29
C ARG A 168 -16.99 -14.84 -6.86
N GLN A 169 -17.24 -16.01 -7.44
CA GLN A 169 -16.49 -17.23 -7.15
C GLN A 169 -14.98 -17.04 -7.44
N ALA A 170 -14.61 -16.46 -8.58
CA ALA A 170 -13.20 -16.23 -8.91
C ALA A 170 -12.53 -15.26 -7.92
N LEU A 171 -13.27 -14.23 -7.47
CA LEU A 171 -12.79 -13.28 -6.47
C LEU A 171 -12.58 -13.94 -5.09
N ASP A 172 -13.50 -14.81 -4.69
CA ASP A 172 -13.42 -15.55 -3.42
C ASP A 172 -12.32 -16.62 -3.46
N GLU A 173 -12.12 -17.29 -4.59
CA GLU A 173 -11.01 -18.22 -4.81
C GLU A 173 -9.65 -17.51 -4.66
N LEU A 174 -9.49 -16.33 -5.25
CA LEU A 174 -8.27 -15.53 -5.08
C LEU A 174 -8.06 -15.09 -3.63
N ALA A 175 -9.14 -14.71 -2.93
CA ALA A 175 -9.08 -14.35 -1.51
C ALA A 175 -8.62 -15.52 -0.61
N VAL A 176 -9.08 -16.75 -0.90
CA VAL A 176 -8.61 -17.97 -0.21
C VAL A 176 -7.11 -18.17 -0.45
N VAL A 177 -6.65 -18.04 -1.70
CA VAL A 177 -5.22 -18.18 -2.03
C VAL A 177 -4.38 -17.13 -1.30
N SER A 178 -4.84 -15.88 -1.22
CA SER A 178 -4.16 -14.83 -0.45
C SER A 178 -4.01 -15.19 1.03
N GLN A 179 -5.07 -15.70 1.67
CA GLN A 179 -5.04 -16.17 3.07
C GLN A 179 -4.07 -17.34 3.26
N GLN A 180 -4.09 -18.33 2.37
CA GLN A 180 -3.20 -19.50 2.43
C GLN A 180 -1.73 -19.11 2.28
N ARG A 181 -1.41 -18.21 1.34
CA ARG A 181 -0.05 -17.74 1.11
C ARG A 181 0.47 -16.89 2.27
N ALA A 182 -0.39 -16.03 2.84
CA ALA A 182 -0.05 -15.28 4.05
C ALA A 182 0.24 -16.20 5.24
N ASP A 183 -0.62 -17.18 5.48
CA ASP A 183 -0.44 -18.16 6.54
C ASP A 183 0.86 -18.97 6.36
N GLN A 184 1.14 -19.43 5.14
CA GLN A 184 2.38 -20.11 4.83
C GLN A 184 3.61 -19.21 5.09
N ALA A 185 3.58 -17.97 4.61
CA ALA A 185 4.69 -17.03 4.78
C ALA A 185 4.97 -16.73 6.27
N ILE A 186 3.90 -16.61 7.09
CA ILE A 186 4.02 -16.43 8.54
C ILE A 186 4.61 -17.68 9.20
N ARG A 187 4.09 -18.88 8.89
CA ARG A 187 4.58 -20.15 9.47
C ARG A 187 6.04 -20.44 9.14
N GLU A 188 6.50 -20.01 7.97
CA GLU A 188 7.88 -20.18 7.52
C GLU A 188 8.82 -19.04 7.97
N GLY A 189 8.34 -18.04 8.71
CA GLY A 189 9.16 -16.92 9.18
C GLY A 189 9.64 -15.99 8.06
N ARG A 190 8.94 -15.95 6.92
CA ARG A 190 9.37 -15.15 5.74
C ARG A 190 9.39 -13.64 6.02
N PHE A 191 8.73 -13.18 7.08
CA PHE A 191 8.65 -11.77 7.47
C PHE A 191 9.58 -11.39 8.63
N ASP A 192 10.27 -12.35 9.25
CA ASP A 192 10.99 -12.15 10.52
C ASP A 192 12.09 -11.09 10.42
N ARG A 193 12.72 -10.97 9.25
CA ARG A 193 13.72 -9.93 8.98
C ARG A 193 13.10 -8.53 8.99
N ALA A 194 11.96 -8.36 8.32
CA ALA A 194 11.35 -7.05 8.12
C ALA A 194 10.48 -6.59 9.30
N LEU A 195 9.90 -7.52 10.06
CA LEU A 195 8.96 -7.21 11.12
C LEU A 195 9.67 -6.61 12.34
N VAL A 196 9.23 -5.43 12.76
CA VAL A 196 9.70 -4.73 13.97
C VAL A 196 8.56 -4.71 14.97
N PRO A 197 8.68 -5.39 16.13
CA PRO A 197 7.66 -5.34 17.17
C PRO A 197 7.39 -3.92 17.64
N VAL A 198 6.12 -3.60 17.89
CA VAL A 198 5.73 -2.34 18.55
C VAL A 198 5.68 -2.59 20.04
N LEU A 199 6.31 -1.70 20.82
CA LEU A 199 6.42 -1.81 22.27
C LEU A 199 5.64 -0.67 22.94
N HIS A 200 5.17 -0.91 24.15
CA HIS A 200 4.72 0.14 25.07
C HIS A 200 5.92 0.90 25.64
N GLU A 201 5.69 2.07 26.24
CA GLU A 201 6.76 2.88 26.86
C GLU A 201 7.50 2.15 28.00
N ASP A 202 6.84 1.20 28.66
CA ASP A 202 7.45 0.35 29.70
C ASP A 202 8.29 -0.81 29.14
N GLY A 203 8.40 -0.90 27.81
CA GLY A 203 9.13 -1.94 27.10
C GLY A 203 8.37 -3.25 26.90
N SER A 204 7.13 -3.37 27.39
CA SER A 204 6.29 -4.54 27.13
C SER A 204 5.83 -4.58 25.67
N VAL A 205 5.61 -5.79 25.14
CA VAL A 205 5.20 -5.99 23.74
C VAL A 205 3.73 -5.59 23.55
N ALA A 206 3.49 -4.64 22.65
CA ALA A 206 2.14 -4.27 22.22
C ALA A 206 1.66 -5.17 21.07
N LEU A 207 2.51 -5.34 20.05
CA LEU A 207 2.25 -6.25 18.93
C LEU A 207 3.56 -6.71 18.28
N ASP A 208 3.72 -8.03 18.13
CA ASP A 208 4.90 -8.68 17.52
C ASP A 208 4.56 -9.54 16.29
N ARG A 209 3.28 -9.60 15.89
CA ARG A 209 2.78 -10.47 14.81
C ARG A 209 1.60 -9.85 14.08
N GLU A 210 1.30 -10.34 12.89
CA GLU A 210 0.11 -9.93 12.15
C GLU A 210 -1.17 -10.29 12.92
N GLU A 211 -2.07 -9.33 13.10
CA GLU A 211 -3.33 -9.54 13.83
C GLU A 211 -4.51 -9.87 12.90
N PHE A 212 -4.42 -9.47 11.63
CA PHE A 212 -5.52 -9.55 10.67
C PHE A 212 -5.76 -10.92 9.99
N PRO A 213 -4.74 -11.76 9.70
CA PRO A 213 -4.90 -13.02 8.97
C PRO A 213 -5.95 -13.98 9.54
N ARG A 214 -6.63 -14.69 8.64
CA ARG A 214 -7.66 -15.70 8.96
C ARG A 214 -7.35 -16.99 8.19
N PRO A 215 -6.35 -17.77 8.64
CA PRO A 215 -5.83 -18.92 7.91
C PRO A 215 -6.88 -20.02 7.65
N GLN A 216 -7.93 -20.07 8.46
CA GLN A 216 -9.06 -21.00 8.34
C GLN A 216 -10.08 -20.61 7.25
N THR A 217 -9.84 -19.55 6.48
CA THR A 217 -10.76 -19.08 5.45
C THR A 217 -10.97 -20.15 4.37
N THR A 218 -12.23 -20.49 4.10
CA THR A 218 -12.64 -21.42 3.03
C THR A 218 -13.56 -20.73 2.02
N LEU A 219 -13.62 -21.26 0.80
CA LEU A 219 -14.55 -20.77 -0.22
C LEU A 219 -16.01 -20.84 0.26
N GLU A 220 -16.38 -21.89 0.99
CA GLU A 220 -17.70 -22.01 1.62
C GLU A 220 -17.94 -20.85 2.60
N SER A 221 -17.01 -20.58 3.52
CA SER A 221 -17.14 -19.49 4.49
C SER A 221 -17.25 -18.12 3.83
N LEU A 222 -16.50 -17.87 2.75
CA LEU A 222 -16.57 -16.62 1.99
C LEU A 222 -17.90 -16.49 1.27
N SER A 223 -18.40 -17.57 0.66
CA SER A 223 -19.66 -17.57 -0.10
C SER A 223 -20.87 -17.11 0.73
N GLN A 224 -20.83 -17.27 2.05
CA GLN A 224 -21.90 -16.86 2.97
C GLN A 224 -21.85 -15.37 3.36
N LEU A 225 -20.77 -14.66 3.03
CA LEU A 225 -20.64 -13.24 3.36
C LEU A 225 -21.53 -12.37 2.47
N LYS A 226 -22.18 -11.37 3.09
CA LYS A 226 -23.00 -10.39 2.37
C LYS A 226 -22.11 -9.40 1.64
N ALA A 227 -22.53 -9.00 0.44
CA ALA A 227 -21.89 -7.90 -0.29
C ALA A 227 -21.86 -6.64 0.58
N SER A 228 -20.70 -5.98 0.64
CA SER A 228 -20.49 -4.85 1.57
C SER A 228 -20.96 -3.51 1.01
N PHE A 229 -21.08 -3.39 -0.31
CA PHE A 229 -21.29 -2.09 -0.96
C PHE A 229 -22.67 -1.92 -1.61
N GLU A 230 -23.51 -2.96 -1.61
CA GLU A 230 -24.85 -2.90 -2.22
C GLU A 230 -25.73 -1.82 -1.57
N MET A 231 -25.90 -1.86 -0.24
CA MET A 231 -26.69 -0.84 0.46
C MET A 231 -26.08 0.55 0.28
N MET A 232 -24.75 0.66 0.43
CA MET A 232 -24.02 1.93 0.30
C MET A 232 -24.17 2.55 -1.09
N ALA A 233 -24.22 1.74 -2.16
CA ALA A 233 -24.38 2.20 -3.53
C ALA A 233 -25.71 2.95 -3.75
N GLY A 234 -26.76 2.58 -3.02
CA GLY A 234 -28.11 3.13 -3.15
C GLY A 234 -28.43 4.30 -2.22
N VAL A 235 -27.60 4.60 -1.22
CA VAL A 235 -27.87 5.69 -0.27
C VAL A 235 -27.63 7.06 -0.92
N PRO A 236 -28.59 8.00 -0.83
CA PRO A 236 -28.40 9.38 -1.26
C PRO A 236 -27.25 10.08 -0.50
N ILE A 237 -26.38 10.75 -1.24
CA ILE A 237 -25.22 11.51 -0.71
C ILE A 237 -25.43 13.03 -0.75
N ASP A 238 -26.54 13.49 -1.32
CA ASP A 238 -26.96 14.89 -1.35
C ASP A 238 -28.48 15.04 -1.49
N GLU A 239 -28.98 16.27 -1.34
CA GLU A 239 -30.41 16.62 -1.44
C GLU A 239 -30.99 16.38 -2.83
N ALA A 240 -30.15 16.33 -3.86
CA ALA A 240 -30.56 16.04 -5.23
C ALA A 240 -30.84 14.54 -5.46
N GLY A 241 -30.59 13.69 -4.46
CA GLY A 241 -30.79 12.26 -4.56
C GLY A 241 -29.66 11.54 -5.31
N THR A 242 -28.50 12.18 -5.51
CA THR A 242 -27.34 11.50 -6.09
C THR A 242 -26.94 10.34 -5.20
N THR A 243 -26.65 9.18 -5.78
CA THR A 243 -26.16 8.00 -5.04
C THR A 243 -24.76 7.63 -5.52
N LEU A 244 -24.03 6.85 -4.72
CA LEU A 244 -22.71 6.35 -5.11
C LEU A 244 -22.77 5.48 -6.37
N GLY A 245 -23.79 4.63 -6.51
CA GLY A 245 -24.05 3.90 -7.76
C GLY A 245 -24.45 4.84 -8.91
N GLY A 246 -25.24 5.88 -8.61
CA GLY A 246 -25.62 6.92 -9.58
C GLY A 246 -24.41 7.63 -10.18
N LEU A 247 -23.34 7.86 -9.40
CA LEU A 247 -22.09 8.43 -9.93
C LEU A 247 -21.42 7.52 -10.96
N ILE A 248 -21.52 6.19 -10.83
CA ILE A 248 -21.07 5.26 -11.88
C ILE A 248 -21.99 5.34 -13.10
N HIS A 249 -23.31 5.35 -12.89
CA HIS A 249 -24.29 5.37 -13.99
C HIS A 249 -24.27 6.66 -14.81
N GLN A 250 -23.74 7.77 -14.28
CA GLN A 250 -23.51 8.98 -15.08
C GLN A 250 -22.55 8.73 -16.26
N VAL A 251 -21.63 7.77 -16.14
CA VAL A 251 -20.69 7.38 -17.21
C VAL A 251 -21.11 6.07 -17.87
N TYR A 252 -21.71 5.15 -17.11
CA TYR A 252 -22.13 3.84 -17.56
C TYR A 252 -23.64 3.63 -17.33
N PRO A 253 -24.53 4.29 -18.09
CA PRO A 253 -25.96 4.37 -17.78
C PRO A 253 -26.69 3.02 -17.83
N ASP A 254 -26.23 2.09 -18.67
CA ASP A 254 -26.84 0.77 -18.84
C ASP A 254 -26.22 -0.31 -17.93
N LEU A 255 -25.20 0.04 -17.15
CA LEU A 255 -24.49 -0.91 -16.30
C LEU A 255 -25.38 -1.34 -15.13
N LYS A 256 -25.69 -2.62 -15.05
CA LYS A 256 -26.36 -3.22 -13.89
C LYS A 256 -25.30 -3.80 -12.96
N ILE A 257 -24.83 -3.00 -12.01
CA ILE A 257 -23.75 -3.38 -11.09
C ILE A 257 -24.16 -4.64 -10.31
N THR A 258 -23.34 -5.68 -10.41
CA THR A 258 -23.45 -6.87 -9.56
C THR A 258 -22.51 -6.70 -8.38
N HIS A 259 -23.07 -6.65 -7.17
CA HIS A 259 -22.29 -6.46 -5.95
C HIS A 259 -21.68 -7.79 -5.49
N VAL A 260 -20.38 -7.94 -5.67
CA VAL A 260 -19.65 -9.20 -5.45
C VAL A 260 -18.60 -9.08 -4.34
N HIS A 261 -18.18 -7.86 -4.01
CA HIS A 261 -17.18 -7.63 -2.99
C HIS A 261 -17.78 -7.59 -1.58
N HIS A 262 -17.07 -8.22 -0.65
CA HIS A 262 -17.35 -8.25 0.78
C HIS A 262 -16.06 -8.22 1.59
N ALA A 263 -16.18 -8.16 2.91
CA ALA A 263 -15.06 -8.07 3.85
C ALA A 263 -14.01 -9.21 3.79
N GLY A 264 -14.27 -10.26 3.00
CA GLY A 264 -13.37 -11.40 2.85
C GLY A 264 -12.54 -11.38 1.56
N ASN A 265 -13.01 -10.65 0.54
CA ASN A 265 -12.33 -10.48 -0.75
C ASN A 265 -11.98 -8.98 -1.02
N SER A 266 -11.92 -8.21 0.06
CA SER A 266 -11.51 -6.81 0.11
C SER A 266 -10.38 -6.68 1.12
N SER A 267 -9.52 -5.68 0.94
CA SER A 267 -8.42 -5.43 1.89
C SER A 267 -8.89 -5.17 3.31
N GLY A 268 -8.11 -5.65 4.27
CA GLY A 268 -8.35 -5.40 5.69
C GLY A 268 -8.08 -3.96 6.10
N VAL A 269 -8.94 -3.44 6.97
CA VAL A 269 -8.72 -2.17 7.67
C VAL A 269 -7.74 -2.42 8.82
N VAL A 270 -6.52 -1.91 8.70
CA VAL A 270 -5.42 -2.15 9.64
C VAL A 270 -4.60 -0.90 9.90
N ASP A 271 -3.92 -0.91 11.03
CA ASP A 271 -2.96 0.10 11.46
C ASP A 271 -1.54 -0.40 11.20
N GLY A 272 -0.65 0.46 10.72
CA GLY A 272 0.75 0.06 10.49
C GLY A 272 1.65 1.13 9.88
N ALA A 273 2.96 0.90 9.99
CA ALA A 273 4.01 1.73 9.39
C ALA A 273 5.07 0.87 8.68
N ALA A 274 5.77 1.46 7.71
CA ALA A 274 6.89 0.82 7.02
C ALA A 274 7.89 1.86 6.51
N ALA A 275 9.15 1.46 6.42
CA ALA A 275 10.26 2.29 5.96
C ALA A 275 11.23 1.50 5.06
N VAL A 276 11.82 2.20 4.10
CA VAL A 276 12.83 1.73 3.15
C VAL A 276 13.98 2.72 3.20
N LEU A 277 15.18 2.23 3.49
CA LEU A 277 16.42 3.00 3.49
C LEU A 277 17.03 2.96 2.10
N LEU A 278 17.25 4.13 1.51
CA LEU A 278 17.90 4.28 0.21
C LEU A 278 19.18 5.10 0.32
N ALA A 279 20.20 4.71 -0.45
CA ALA A 279 21.45 5.46 -0.51
C ALA A 279 22.00 5.53 -1.94
N SER A 280 22.82 6.54 -2.20
CA SER A 280 23.66 6.60 -3.39
C SER A 280 24.77 5.53 -3.31
N PRO A 281 25.27 5.02 -4.44
CA PRO A 281 26.39 4.07 -4.44
C PRO A 281 27.64 4.61 -3.73
N ALA A 282 27.91 5.92 -3.86
CA ALA A 282 29.05 6.56 -3.22
C ALA A 282 28.89 6.60 -1.69
N TYR A 283 27.71 7.01 -1.21
CA TYR A 283 27.41 7.03 0.22
C TYR A 283 27.47 5.62 0.83
N ALA A 284 26.84 4.65 0.17
CA ALA A 284 26.82 3.26 0.63
C ALA A 284 28.23 2.68 0.73
N ALA A 285 29.09 2.92 -0.27
CA ALA A 285 30.47 2.45 -0.25
C ALA A 285 31.31 3.14 0.84
N ALA A 286 31.16 4.46 1.01
CA ALA A 286 31.91 5.23 2.01
C ALA A 286 31.58 4.83 3.45
N HIS A 287 30.35 4.39 3.70
CA HIS A 287 29.86 4.03 5.03
C HIS A 287 29.74 2.52 5.26
N GLY A 288 30.18 1.69 4.30
CA GLY A 288 30.13 0.23 4.42
C GLY A 288 28.70 -0.34 4.48
N LEU A 289 27.71 0.38 3.94
CA LEU A 289 26.34 -0.10 3.85
C LEU A 289 26.23 -1.18 2.76
N LYS A 290 25.54 -2.27 3.06
CA LYS A 290 25.37 -3.39 2.14
C LYS A 290 24.09 -3.20 1.30
N PRO A 291 24.20 -2.92 -0.01
CA PRO A 291 23.02 -2.79 -0.84
C PRO A 291 22.38 -4.16 -1.09
N ARG A 292 21.05 -4.20 -1.05
CA ARG A 292 20.24 -5.40 -1.23
C ARG A 292 19.60 -5.46 -2.63
N ALA A 293 19.22 -4.30 -3.15
CA ALA A 293 18.68 -4.15 -4.47
C ALA A 293 18.98 -2.76 -5.05
N ARG A 294 18.78 -2.60 -6.35
CA ARG A 294 18.77 -1.32 -7.05
C ARG A 294 17.38 -1.02 -7.61
N VAL A 295 17.00 0.25 -7.65
CA VAL A 295 15.80 0.70 -8.35
C VAL A 295 16.08 0.76 -9.86
N VAL A 296 15.38 -0.06 -10.65
CA VAL A 296 15.58 -0.17 -12.10
C VAL A 296 14.79 0.89 -12.86
N ALA A 297 13.49 0.99 -12.55
CA ALA A 297 12.60 1.91 -13.22
C ALA A 297 11.40 2.25 -12.34
N MET A 298 10.87 3.45 -12.55
CA MET A 298 9.72 3.99 -11.82
C MET A 298 8.77 4.67 -12.80
N ALA A 299 7.47 4.49 -12.59
CA ALA A 299 6.43 5.15 -13.38
C ALA A 299 5.25 5.57 -12.52
N ASN A 300 4.54 6.59 -12.99
CA ASN A 300 3.23 7.01 -12.50
C ASN A 300 2.30 7.18 -13.69
N ILE A 301 1.02 6.86 -13.52
CA ILE A 301 -0.02 7.08 -14.52
C ILE A 301 -1.36 7.40 -13.87
N GLY A 302 -2.21 8.11 -14.63
CA GLY A 302 -3.63 8.29 -14.34
C GLY A 302 -4.49 7.62 -15.42
N ASP A 303 -5.70 7.26 -15.05
CA ASP A 303 -6.74 6.56 -15.80
C ASP A 303 -8.12 7.06 -15.35
N SER A 304 -9.21 6.40 -15.75
CA SER A 304 -10.59 6.74 -15.40
C SER A 304 -10.77 6.94 -13.89
N PRO A 305 -11.10 8.15 -13.43
CA PRO A 305 -11.39 8.40 -12.02
C PRO A 305 -12.72 7.76 -11.60
N THR A 306 -13.65 7.50 -12.55
CA THR A 306 -14.94 6.86 -12.27
C THR A 306 -14.79 5.38 -11.94
N LEU A 307 -13.93 4.66 -12.66
CA LEU A 307 -13.59 3.27 -12.32
C LEU A 307 -12.46 3.16 -11.31
N MET A 308 -11.66 4.22 -11.12
CA MET A 308 -10.69 4.47 -10.05
C MET A 308 -9.53 3.46 -9.89
N LEU A 309 -9.78 2.17 -9.99
CA LEU A 309 -8.89 1.09 -9.58
C LEU A 309 -8.19 0.39 -10.77
N ASN A 310 -8.42 0.86 -12.00
CA ASN A 310 -7.94 0.22 -13.24
C ASN A 310 -6.52 0.57 -13.67
N ALA A 311 -5.94 1.63 -13.09
CA ALA A 311 -4.62 2.11 -13.47
C ALA A 311 -3.41 1.16 -13.26
N PRO A 312 -3.45 0.07 -12.44
CA PRO A 312 -2.27 -0.78 -12.25
C PRO A 312 -1.72 -1.45 -13.50
N VAL A 313 -2.58 -1.94 -14.40
CA VAL A 313 -2.15 -2.57 -15.67
C VAL A 313 -1.42 -1.56 -16.56
N PRO A 314 -1.98 -0.36 -16.84
CA PRO A 314 -1.26 0.72 -17.51
C PRO A 314 0.07 1.10 -16.83
N ALA A 315 0.12 1.13 -15.49
CA ALA A 315 1.33 1.47 -14.74
C ALA A 315 2.44 0.42 -14.94
N ALA A 316 2.08 -0.87 -14.87
CA ALA A 316 3.00 -1.98 -15.11
C ALA A 316 3.55 -1.94 -16.54
N ARG A 317 2.68 -1.79 -17.55
CA ARG A 317 3.10 -1.67 -18.96
C ARG A 317 4.04 -0.48 -19.16
N LYS A 318 3.75 0.66 -18.56
CA LYS A 318 4.58 1.87 -18.64
C LYS A 318 5.96 1.69 -18.00
N VAL A 319 6.04 1.09 -16.80
CA VAL A 319 7.32 0.90 -16.11
C VAL A 319 8.19 -0.14 -16.80
N LEU A 320 7.59 -1.22 -17.33
CA LEU A 320 8.29 -2.21 -18.17
C LEU A 320 8.88 -1.58 -19.43
N ALA A 321 8.07 -0.82 -20.17
CA ALA A 321 8.53 -0.13 -21.37
C ALA A 321 9.68 0.86 -21.06
N LYS A 322 9.59 1.58 -19.93
CA LYS A 322 10.66 2.49 -19.48
C LYS A 322 11.94 1.75 -19.10
N ALA A 323 11.84 0.54 -18.56
CA ALA A 323 12.98 -0.32 -18.23
C ALA A 323 13.54 -1.08 -19.45
N GLY A 324 12.85 -1.08 -20.59
CA GLY A 324 13.17 -1.95 -21.72
C GLY A 324 12.96 -3.43 -21.40
N LEU A 325 12.02 -3.75 -20.52
CA LEU A 325 11.69 -5.11 -20.06
C LEU A 325 10.32 -5.55 -20.54
N THR A 326 10.09 -6.86 -20.51
CA THR A 326 8.82 -7.51 -20.80
C THR A 326 8.25 -8.19 -19.55
N VAL A 327 7.05 -8.75 -19.66
CA VAL A 327 6.43 -9.53 -18.56
C VAL A 327 7.30 -10.72 -18.15
N ASP A 328 7.98 -11.36 -19.10
CA ASP A 328 8.81 -12.55 -18.87
C ASP A 328 10.11 -12.22 -18.12
N ASP A 329 10.53 -10.96 -18.10
CA ASP A 329 11.73 -10.50 -17.39
C ASP A 329 11.51 -10.27 -15.89
N ILE A 330 10.26 -10.39 -15.42
CA ILE A 330 9.88 -10.18 -14.02
C ILE A 330 9.65 -11.52 -13.34
N ASP A 331 10.42 -11.77 -12.27
CA ASP A 331 10.36 -13.02 -11.52
C ASP A 331 9.17 -13.03 -10.55
N LEU A 332 8.92 -11.91 -9.89
CA LEU A 332 7.85 -11.74 -8.90
C LEU A 332 7.07 -10.44 -9.11
N TRP A 333 5.79 -10.47 -8.79
CA TRP A 333 4.85 -9.37 -8.92
C TRP A 333 4.15 -9.13 -7.60
N GLU A 334 4.15 -7.89 -7.13
CA GLU A 334 3.34 -7.44 -5.99
C GLU A 334 2.35 -6.38 -6.48
N ILE A 335 1.06 -6.75 -6.47
CA ILE A 335 -0.07 -5.85 -6.73
C ILE A 335 -0.91 -5.76 -5.46
N ASN A 336 -1.11 -4.54 -4.95
CA ASN A 336 -1.95 -4.35 -3.77
C ASN A 336 -3.37 -4.90 -3.98
N GLU A 337 -3.80 -5.77 -3.09
CA GLU A 337 -5.12 -6.40 -3.11
C GLU A 337 -6.17 -5.53 -2.42
N ALA A 338 -6.34 -4.28 -2.88
CA ALA A 338 -7.35 -3.37 -2.34
C ALA A 338 -8.76 -4.02 -2.38
N PHE A 339 -9.07 -4.65 -3.50
CA PHE A 339 -10.19 -5.53 -3.76
C PHE A 339 -9.71 -6.67 -4.65
N ALA A 340 -10.28 -7.88 -4.50
CA ALA A 340 -9.88 -9.04 -5.30
C ALA A 340 -9.92 -8.76 -6.82
N VAL A 341 -10.88 -7.97 -7.30
CA VAL A 341 -11.00 -7.62 -8.72
C VAL A 341 -9.78 -6.90 -9.27
N VAL A 342 -9.08 -6.11 -8.45
CA VAL A 342 -7.90 -5.36 -8.88
C VAL A 342 -6.77 -6.33 -9.23
N ALA A 343 -6.49 -7.29 -8.35
CA ALA A 343 -5.47 -8.30 -8.57
C ALA A 343 -5.89 -9.29 -9.65
N GLU A 344 -7.16 -9.73 -9.66
CA GLU A 344 -7.67 -10.68 -10.65
C GLU A 344 -7.64 -10.10 -12.07
N LYS A 345 -8.07 -8.85 -12.24
CA LYS A 345 -7.96 -8.16 -13.53
C LYS A 345 -6.50 -7.96 -13.94
N PHE A 346 -5.63 -7.58 -13.00
CA PHE A 346 -4.20 -7.40 -13.27
C PHE A 346 -3.54 -8.68 -13.81
N ILE A 347 -3.84 -9.83 -13.18
CA ILE A 347 -3.38 -11.15 -13.61
C ILE A 347 -3.88 -11.47 -15.03
N ARG A 348 -5.17 -11.27 -15.30
CA ARG A 348 -5.80 -11.59 -16.59
C ARG A 348 -5.26 -10.72 -17.74
N ASP A 349 -5.26 -9.40 -17.56
CA ASP A 349 -4.90 -8.43 -18.62
C ASP A 349 -3.43 -8.48 -19.02
N LEU A 350 -2.56 -8.92 -18.12
CA LEU A 350 -1.13 -9.12 -18.36
C LEU A 350 -0.77 -10.58 -18.65
N ASN A 351 -1.74 -11.50 -18.57
CA ASN A 351 -1.53 -12.95 -18.73
C ASN A 351 -0.42 -13.48 -17.82
N LEU A 352 -0.48 -13.12 -16.53
CA LEU A 352 0.56 -13.48 -15.55
C LEU A 352 0.38 -14.91 -15.05
N ASP A 353 1.52 -15.55 -14.79
CA ASP A 353 1.55 -16.75 -13.94
C ASP A 353 1.14 -16.39 -12.51
N ARG A 354 0.04 -16.99 -12.04
CA ARG A 354 -0.51 -16.75 -10.70
C ARG A 354 0.46 -17.12 -9.58
N ASP A 355 1.41 -18.02 -9.84
CA ASP A 355 2.42 -18.43 -8.86
C ASP A 355 3.58 -17.45 -8.72
N LYS A 356 3.57 -16.37 -9.50
CA LYS A 356 4.50 -15.23 -9.40
C LYS A 356 3.87 -13.98 -8.79
N VAL A 357 2.56 -13.96 -8.54
CA VAL A 357 1.83 -12.76 -8.08
C VAL A 357 1.45 -12.89 -6.61
N ASN A 358 1.82 -11.92 -5.76
CA ASN A 358 1.50 -11.86 -4.34
C ASN A 358 1.79 -13.19 -3.62
N VAL A 359 3.02 -13.69 -3.80
CA VAL A 359 3.38 -15.07 -3.44
C VAL A 359 3.47 -15.33 -1.93
N ASN A 360 3.49 -14.25 -1.14
CA ASN A 360 3.47 -14.25 0.32
C ASN A 360 2.11 -13.79 0.89
N GLY A 361 1.07 -13.77 0.05
CA GLY A 361 -0.25 -13.23 0.39
C GLY A 361 -0.27 -11.70 0.33
N GLY A 362 -1.47 -11.13 0.24
CA GLY A 362 -1.63 -9.68 0.07
C GLY A 362 -2.60 -9.06 1.07
N ALA A 363 -3.12 -7.89 0.71
CA ALA A 363 -3.90 -7.06 1.61
C ALA A 363 -5.28 -7.64 2.00
N MET A 364 -5.83 -8.61 1.27
CA MET A 364 -7.03 -9.34 1.70
C MET A 364 -6.77 -10.19 2.94
N ALA A 365 -5.55 -10.71 3.08
CA ALA A 365 -5.13 -11.53 4.20
C ALA A 365 -4.43 -10.73 5.30
N LEU A 366 -3.60 -9.77 4.90
CA LEU A 366 -2.69 -9.09 5.83
C LEU A 366 -3.14 -7.66 6.17
N GLY A 367 -4.07 -7.09 5.41
CA GLY A 367 -4.55 -5.71 5.56
C GLY A 367 -3.76 -4.65 4.79
N HIS A 368 -4.38 -3.48 4.62
CA HIS A 368 -3.89 -2.35 3.83
C HIS A 368 -3.78 -1.06 4.69
N PRO A 369 -2.69 -0.83 5.45
CA PRO A 369 -2.44 0.46 6.08
C PRO A 369 -2.04 1.47 4.99
N ILE A 370 -3.03 2.17 4.45
CA ILE A 370 -3.01 2.92 3.18
C ILE A 370 -1.64 3.56 2.86
N GLY A 371 -1.21 4.55 3.66
CA GLY A 371 0.06 5.26 3.45
C GLY A 371 1.32 4.39 3.48
N ALA A 372 1.34 3.31 4.27
CA ALA A 372 2.51 2.44 4.46
C ALA A 372 2.60 1.29 3.45
N THR A 373 1.48 0.90 2.82
CA THR A 373 1.39 -0.38 2.10
C THR A 373 2.36 -0.47 0.93
N GLY A 374 2.56 0.60 0.17
CA GLY A 374 3.50 0.57 -0.94
C GLY A 374 4.92 0.21 -0.51
N SER A 375 5.38 0.76 0.61
CA SER A 375 6.69 0.45 1.19
C SER A 375 6.74 -0.98 1.76
N ILE A 376 5.64 -1.47 2.34
CA ILE A 376 5.49 -2.88 2.76
C ILE A 376 5.68 -3.84 1.58
N LEU A 377 5.04 -3.56 0.44
CA LEU A 377 5.12 -4.43 -0.74
C LEU A 377 6.52 -4.43 -1.34
N ILE A 378 7.20 -3.28 -1.36
CA ILE A 378 8.60 -3.17 -1.81
C ILE A 378 9.55 -3.96 -0.89
N GLY A 379 9.36 -3.88 0.43
CA GLY A 379 10.12 -4.72 1.38
C GLY A 379 9.83 -6.21 1.20
N THR A 380 8.55 -6.57 1.07
CA THR A 380 8.11 -7.97 0.91
C THR A 380 8.70 -8.60 -0.35
N ILE A 381 8.65 -7.91 -1.49
CA ILE A 381 9.19 -8.44 -2.73
C ILE A 381 10.72 -8.55 -2.67
N LEU A 382 11.39 -7.60 -2.01
CA LEU A 382 12.85 -7.65 -1.81
C LEU A 382 13.27 -8.87 -1.00
N ASP A 383 12.63 -9.10 0.15
CA ASP A 383 12.90 -10.26 1.00
C ASP A 383 12.65 -11.57 0.23
N GLU A 384 11.59 -11.64 -0.57
CA GLU A 384 11.25 -12.85 -1.31
C GLU A 384 12.18 -13.10 -2.52
N LEU A 385 12.65 -12.05 -3.19
CA LEU A 385 13.68 -12.16 -4.22
C LEU A 385 14.98 -12.71 -3.63
N GLU A 386 15.41 -12.22 -2.46
CA GLU A 386 16.58 -12.74 -1.74
C GLU A 386 16.37 -14.20 -1.33
N ARG A 387 15.21 -14.53 -0.74
CA ARG A 387 14.90 -15.88 -0.25
C ARG A 387 14.88 -16.92 -1.38
N ARG A 388 14.41 -16.55 -2.57
CA ARG A 388 14.32 -17.43 -3.74
C ARG A 388 15.52 -17.35 -4.69
N ASP A 389 16.50 -16.51 -4.39
CA ASP A 389 17.63 -16.20 -5.29
C ASP A 389 17.17 -15.72 -6.69
N LEU A 390 16.08 -14.95 -6.74
CA LEU A 390 15.50 -14.39 -7.96
C LEU A 390 16.04 -12.97 -8.22
N LYS A 391 15.78 -12.44 -9.41
CA LYS A 391 16.43 -11.20 -9.88
C LYS A 391 15.53 -9.98 -9.78
N ARG A 392 14.34 -10.00 -10.38
CA ARG A 392 13.51 -8.80 -10.57
C ARG A 392 12.11 -8.92 -9.98
N GLY A 393 11.73 -7.86 -9.29
CA GLY A 393 10.38 -7.69 -8.76
C GLY A 393 9.72 -6.43 -9.33
N LEU A 394 8.43 -6.50 -9.64
CA LEU A 394 7.61 -5.34 -9.99
C LEU A 394 6.53 -5.14 -8.93
N VAL A 395 6.47 -3.92 -8.39
CA VAL A 395 5.45 -3.51 -7.41
C VAL A 395 4.58 -2.42 -8.00
N THR A 396 3.26 -2.56 -7.85
CA THR A 396 2.29 -1.55 -8.28
C THR A 396 1.03 -1.60 -7.40
N MET A 397 0.20 -0.56 -7.47
CA MET A 397 -1.08 -0.53 -6.77
C MET A 397 -2.04 0.46 -7.41
N CYS A 398 -3.33 0.25 -7.19
CA CYS A 398 -4.33 1.28 -7.48
C CYS A 398 -4.25 2.40 -6.44
N ALA A 399 -4.65 3.60 -6.84
CA ALA A 399 -4.80 4.76 -5.99
C ALA A 399 -6.06 5.53 -6.40
N ALA A 400 -6.70 6.15 -5.40
CA ALA A 400 -7.94 6.87 -5.64
C ALA A 400 -7.77 8.01 -6.67
N GLY A 401 -8.86 8.38 -7.34
CA GLY A 401 -8.82 9.31 -8.47
C GLY A 401 -8.29 8.71 -9.78
N GLY A 402 -8.17 7.38 -9.88
CA GLY A 402 -7.75 6.72 -11.13
C GLY A 402 -6.24 6.69 -11.30
N MET A 403 -5.44 6.58 -10.25
CA MET A 403 -3.98 6.67 -10.34
C MET A 403 -3.30 5.33 -10.03
N ALA A 404 -2.07 5.17 -10.51
CA ALA A 404 -1.21 4.07 -10.09
C ALA A 404 0.28 4.43 -10.19
N PRO A 405 1.04 4.34 -9.09
CA PRO A 405 2.49 4.27 -9.10
C PRO A 405 2.98 2.84 -9.34
N ALA A 406 4.13 2.70 -9.99
CA ALA A 406 4.81 1.42 -10.17
C ALA A 406 6.34 1.58 -10.05
N ILE A 407 7.00 0.52 -9.58
CA ILE A 407 8.45 0.44 -9.41
C ILE A 407 8.93 -0.97 -9.79
N ILE A 408 10.10 -1.04 -10.43
CA ILE A 408 10.86 -2.28 -10.65
C ILE A 408 12.14 -2.20 -9.81
N ILE A 409 12.39 -3.23 -9.02
CA ILE A 409 13.65 -3.41 -8.30
C ILE A 409 14.39 -4.65 -8.81
N GLU A 410 15.72 -4.62 -8.73
CA GLU A 410 16.58 -5.75 -9.06
C GLU A 410 17.49 -6.07 -7.88
N ARG A 411 17.47 -7.31 -7.41
CA ARG A 411 18.34 -7.80 -6.33
C ARG A 411 19.82 -7.75 -6.76
N LEU A 412 20.70 -7.40 -5.82
CA LEU A 412 22.15 -7.33 -6.00
C LEU A 412 22.89 -8.58 -5.48
#